data_AF-A0A381IEX8-F1
#
_entry.id   AF-A0A381IEX8-F1
#
_cell.length_a   1.000
_cell.length_b   1.000
_cell.length_c   1.000
_cell.angle_alpha   90.00
_cell.angle_beta   90.00
_cell.angle_gamma   90.00
#
_symmetry.space_group_name_H-M   'P 1'
#
loop_
_entity.id
_entity.type
_entity.pdbx_description
1 polymer ?
#
loop_
_entity_poly.entity_id
_entity_poly.type
_entity_poly.pdbx_seq_one_letter_code
_entity_poly.pdbx_strand_id
1 'polypeptide(L)'
;MLFISAIVFGGKKGALSGAIGMSLFDLISGWTLWAPFTFIVRGVMGYLLGKIAWANGNNGNNFLINVIGICVSSIWMLFGYYVTEVILYGNFIVPLTSIPGNLMQVLIGLIIALPISKVLKKCIK
;
A
#
# COMPACT_ATOMS: atom_id res chain seq x y z
N MET A 1 8.01 0.23 -2.66
CA MET A 1 7.96 1.45 -3.50
C MET A 1 6.67 2.25 -3.33
N LEU A 2 5.49 1.61 -3.22
CA LEU A 2 4.20 2.28 -2.96
C LEU A 2 4.26 3.27 -1.79
N PHE A 3 4.71 2.83 -0.61
CA PHE A 3 4.77 3.68 0.60
C PHE A 3 5.61 4.95 0.38
N ILE A 4 6.80 4.79 -0.20
CA ILE A 4 7.72 5.90 -0.49
C ILE A 4 7.10 6.84 -1.53
N SER A 5 6.56 6.29 -2.63
CA SER A 5 5.95 7.10 -3.68
C SER A 5 4.76 7.92 -3.18
N ALA A 6 3.91 7.31 -2.35
CA ALA A 6 2.75 7.99 -1.76
C ALA A 6 3.16 9.10 -0.78
N ILE A 7 4.17 8.86 0.07
CA ILE A 7 4.66 9.86 1.04
C ILE A 7 5.40 11.01 0.33
N VAL A 8 6.28 10.69 -0.63
CA VAL A 8 7.16 11.66 -1.29
C VAL A 8 6.43 12.45 -2.38
N PHE A 9 5.54 11.82 -3.14
CA PHE A 9 4.93 12.41 -4.35
C PHE A 9 3.40 12.54 -4.28
N GLY A 10 2.77 12.11 -3.18
CA GLY A 10 1.34 12.29 -2.92
C GLY A 10 0.44 11.18 -3.45
N GLY A 11 -0.86 11.28 -3.15
CA GLY A 11 -1.85 10.21 -3.36
C GLY A 11 -1.98 9.71 -4.79
N LYS A 12 -2.01 10.59 -5.80
CA LYS A 12 -2.19 10.17 -7.20
C LYS A 12 -1.02 9.33 -7.72
N LYS A 13 0.22 9.77 -7.44
CA LYS A 13 1.44 9.07 -7.86
C LYS A 13 1.70 7.81 -7.03
N GLY A 14 1.37 7.85 -5.75
CA GLY A 14 1.35 6.68 -4.87
C GLY A 14 0.38 5.59 -5.35
N ALA A 15 -0.84 5.99 -5.74
CA ALA A 15 -1.84 5.08 -6.28
C ALA A 15 -1.37 4.41 -7.57
N LEU A 16 -0.83 5.19 -8.51
CA LEU A 16 -0.35 4.66 -9.79
C LEU A 16 0.81 3.68 -9.59
N SER A 17 1.77 4.05 -8.74
CA SER A 17 2.92 3.20 -8.41
C SER A 17 2.50 1.91 -7.71
N GLY A 18 1.49 1.98 -6.84
CA GLY A 18 0.95 0.83 -6.12
C GLY A 18 0.15 -0.11 -7.02
N ALA A 19 -0.79 0.44 -7.79
CA ALA A 19 -1.67 -0.30 -8.67
C ALA A 19 -0.89 -1.02 -9.77
N ILE A 20 -0.12 -0.26 -10.56
CA ILE A 20 0.60 -0.81 -11.72
C ILE A 20 1.71 -1.75 -11.28
N GLY A 21 2.53 -1.34 -10.29
CA GLY A 21 3.68 -2.14 -9.89
C GLY A 21 3.27 -3.52 -9.38
N MET A 22 2.23 -3.55 -8.54
CA MET A 22 1.80 -4.80 -7.92
C MET A 22 0.91 -5.64 -8.86
N SER A 23 0.08 -5.03 -9.70
CA SER A 23 -0.66 -5.80 -10.71
C SER A 23 0.25 -6.42 -11.76
N LEU A 24 1.32 -5.72 -12.16
CA LEU A 24 2.30 -6.26 -13.10
C LEU A 24 3.07 -7.45 -12.50
N PHE A 25 3.39 -7.36 -11.20
CA PHE A 25 3.96 -8.49 -10.46
C PHE A 25 3.03 -9.70 -10.52
N ASP A 26 1.74 -9.54 -10.22
CA ASP A 26 0.79 -10.65 -10.26
C ASP A 26 0.66 -11.28 -11.66
N LEU A 27 0.67 -10.46 -12.72
CA LEU A 27 0.62 -10.94 -14.10
C LEU A 27 1.86 -11.78 -14.48
N ILE A 28 3.05 -11.37 -14.04
CA ILE A 28 4.31 -12.04 -14.40
C ILE A 28 4.56 -13.25 -13.51
N SER A 29 4.15 -13.19 -12.24
CA SER A 29 4.40 -14.24 -11.25
C SER A 29 3.41 -15.40 -11.29
N GLY A 30 2.51 -15.45 -12.29
CA GLY A 30 1.54 -16.54 -12.45
C GLY A 30 0.27 -16.39 -11.61
N TRP A 31 0.11 -15.26 -10.91
CA TRP A 31 -1.07 -14.91 -10.10
C TRP A 31 -2.04 -14.02 -10.89
N THR A 32 -2.15 -14.23 -12.21
CA THR A 32 -2.91 -13.36 -13.15
C THR A 32 -4.34 -13.07 -12.69
N LEU A 33 -5.00 -14.03 -12.05
CA LEU A 33 -6.37 -13.89 -11.54
C LEU A 33 -6.48 -12.82 -10.43
N TRP A 34 -5.39 -12.59 -9.67
CA TRP A 34 -5.30 -11.58 -8.62
C TRP A 34 -5.02 -10.18 -9.16
N ALA A 35 -4.40 -10.07 -10.34
CA ALA A 35 -3.99 -8.80 -10.92
C ALA A 35 -5.07 -7.69 -10.92
N PRO A 36 -6.33 -7.93 -11.35
CA PRO A 36 -7.37 -6.89 -11.32
C PRO A 36 -7.75 -6.47 -9.90
N PHE A 37 -7.79 -7.41 -8.96
CA PHE A 37 -8.11 -7.12 -7.56
C PHE A 37 -6.97 -6.35 -6.89
N THR A 38 -5.73 -6.81 -7.06
CA THR A 38 -4.53 -6.15 -6.56
C THR A 38 -4.39 -4.75 -7.11
N PHE A 39 -4.70 -4.53 -8.40
CA PHE A 39 -4.69 -3.20 -9.00
C PHE A 39 -5.57 -2.21 -8.23
N ILE A 40 -6.80 -2.61 -7.90
CA ILE A 40 -7.75 -1.78 -7.15
C ILE A 40 -7.31 -1.63 -5.70
N VAL A 41 -7.02 -2.74 -5.02
CA VAL A 41 -6.68 -2.74 -3.59
C VAL A 41 -5.43 -1.92 -3.33
N ARG A 42 -4.35 -2.15 -4.08
CA ARG A 42 -3.07 -1.43 -3.94
C ARG A 42 -3.15 -0.01 -4.48
N GLY A 43 -3.96 0.24 -5.51
CA GLY A 43 -4.22 1.59 -6.01
C GLY A 43 -4.88 2.46 -4.95
N VAL A 44 -5.96 1.97 -4.34
CA VAL A 44 -6.67 2.68 -3.27
C VAL A 44 -5.80 2.81 -2.01
N MET A 45 -5.02 1.77 -1.67
CA MET A 45 -4.05 1.83 -0.57
C MET A 45 -3.03 2.97 -0.76
N GLY A 46 -2.41 3.06 -1.95
CA GLY A 46 -1.45 4.12 -2.28
C GLY A 46 -2.09 5.50 -2.30
N TYR A 47 -3.33 5.60 -2.79
CA TYR A 47 -4.09 6.85 -2.77
C TYR A 47 -4.39 7.32 -1.34
N LEU A 48 -4.94 6.44 -0.49
CA LEU A 48 -5.29 6.73 0.90
C LEU A 48 -4.07 7.21 1.67
N LEU A 49 -2.97 6.47 1.60
CA LEU A 49 -1.72 6.83 2.25
C LEU A 49 -1.24 8.20 1.81
N GLY A 50 -1.14 8.45 0.50
CA GLY A 50 -0.62 9.72 0.02
C GLY A 50 -1.55 10.89 0.31
N LYS A 51 -2.87 10.68 0.35
CA LYS A 51 -3.85 11.69 0.77
C LYS A 51 -3.70 12.04 2.25
N ILE A 52 -3.48 11.04 3.11
CA ILE A 52 -3.26 11.26 4.56
C ILE A 52 -1.90 11.93 4.79
N ALA A 53 -0.83 11.43 4.17
CA ALA A 53 0.52 11.99 4.31
C ALA A 53 0.58 13.48 3.89
N TRP A 54 -0.19 13.86 2.88
CA TRP A 54 -0.25 15.24 2.36
C TRP A 54 -1.39 16.09 2.97
N ALA A 55 -2.15 15.53 3.91
CA ALA A 55 -3.23 16.26 4.57
C ALA A 55 -2.70 17.48 5.33
N ASN A 56 -3.53 18.52 5.44
CA ASN A 56 -3.21 19.78 6.13
C ASN A 56 -1.89 20.44 5.69
N GLY A 57 -1.50 20.28 4.42
CA GLY A 57 -0.27 20.89 3.88
C GLY A 57 1.03 20.29 4.39
N ASN A 58 0.99 19.14 5.09
CA ASN A 58 2.20 18.49 5.61
C ASN A 58 3.13 17.97 4.51
N ASN A 59 2.60 17.74 3.31
CA ASN A 59 3.33 17.20 2.17
C ASN A 59 4.13 15.91 2.48
N GLY A 60 3.78 15.14 3.51
CA GLY A 60 4.54 13.96 3.95
C GLY A 60 5.72 14.22 4.89
N ASN A 61 5.86 15.41 5.48
CA ASN A 61 6.93 15.72 6.45
C ASN A 61 6.64 15.22 7.87
N ASN A 62 5.37 15.09 8.25
CA ASN A 62 5.00 14.69 9.60
C ASN A 62 5.06 13.17 9.75
N PHE A 63 5.98 12.70 10.58
CA PHE A 63 6.19 11.28 10.86
C PHE A 63 4.93 10.60 11.41
N LEU A 64 4.23 11.24 12.34
CA LEU A 64 3.06 10.68 13.01
C LEU A 64 1.90 10.50 12.04
N ILE A 65 1.68 11.48 11.14
CA ILE A 65 0.67 11.39 10.09
C ILE A 65 1.02 10.32 9.05
N ASN A 66 2.29 10.17 8.70
CA ASN A 66 2.72 9.12 7.79
C ASN A 66 2.48 7.72 8.39
N VAL A 67 2.76 7.53 9.69
CA VAL A 67 2.46 6.28 10.41
C VAL A 67 0.96 6.01 10.42
N ILE A 68 0.13 7.00 10.77
CA ILE A 68 -1.33 6.86 10.73
C ILE A 68 -1.81 6.50 9.31
N GLY A 69 -1.27 7.16 8.29
CA GLY A 69 -1.58 6.88 6.89
C GLY A 69 -1.23 5.44 6.48
N ILE A 70 -0.09 4.92 6.94
CA ILE A 70 0.29 3.52 6.69
C ILE A 70 -0.69 2.59 7.41
N CYS A 71 -1.01 2.83 8.67
CA CYS A 71 -1.98 2.00 9.40
C CYS A 71 -3.35 1.97 8.72
N VAL A 72 -3.93 3.13 8.39
CA VAL A 72 -5.24 3.24 7.73
C VAL A 72 -5.24 2.55 6.37
N SER A 73 -4.22 2.81 5.54
CA SER A 73 -4.10 2.17 4.22
C SER A 73 -3.88 0.65 4.31
N SER A 74 -3.23 0.17 5.37
CA SER A 74 -3.00 -1.26 5.59
C SER A 74 -4.26 -2.00 6.05
N ILE A 75 -5.11 -1.36 6.85
CA ILE A 75 -6.44 -1.90 7.19
C ILE A 75 -7.27 -2.09 5.92
N TRP A 76 -7.26 -1.10 5.02
CA TRP A 76 -7.90 -1.22 3.72
C TRP A 76 -7.35 -2.38 2.89
N MET A 77 -6.03 -2.55 2.84
CA MET A 77 -5.40 -3.65 2.13
C MET A 77 -5.84 -5.01 2.68
N LEU A 78 -5.85 -5.18 4.01
CA LEU A 78 -6.29 -6.43 4.65
C LEU A 78 -7.75 -6.73 4.31
N PHE A 79 -8.63 -5.72 4.36
CA PHE A 79 -10.02 -5.87 3.98
C PHE A 79 -10.19 -6.25 2.51
N GLY A 80 -9.49 -5.54 1.61
CA GLY A 80 -9.56 -5.78 0.17
C GLY A 80 -9.08 -7.18 -0.23
N TYR A 81 -7.99 -7.67 0.37
CA TYR A 81 -7.52 -9.03 0.12
C TYR A 81 -8.42 -10.09 0.73
N TYR A 82 -8.96 -9.86 1.93
CA TYR A 82 -9.93 -10.78 2.52
C TYR A 82 -11.16 -10.96 1.60
N VAL A 83 -11.73 -9.86 1.11
CA VAL A 83 -12.87 -9.91 0.17
C VAL A 83 -12.48 -10.63 -1.13
N THR A 84 -11.28 -10.36 -1.65
CA THR A 84 -10.77 -11.02 -2.86
C THR A 84 -10.64 -12.52 -2.67
N GLU A 85 -10.08 -12.98 -1.56
CA GLU A 85 -9.90 -14.40 -1.27
C GLU A 85 -11.24 -15.12 -1.06
N VAL A 86 -12.22 -14.46 -0.44
CA VAL A 86 -13.58 -15.01 -0.32
C VAL A 86 -14.22 -15.20 -1.71
N ILE A 87 -14.05 -14.23 -2.62
CA ILE A 87 -14.56 -14.33 -4.00
C ILE A 87 -13.85 -15.42 -4.79
N LEU A 88 -12.52 -15.53 -4.66
CA LEU A 88 -11.70 -16.45 -5.45
C LEU A 88 -11.78 -17.90 -4.97
N TYR A 89 -11.73 -18.13 -3.65
CA TYR A 89 -11.65 -19.46 -3.07
C TYR A 89 -12.98 -19.96 -2.51
N GLY A 90 -14.00 -19.09 -2.37
CA GLY A 90 -15.31 -19.45 -1.81
C GLY A 90 -15.25 -19.94 -0.36
N ASN A 91 -14.13 -19.70 0.34
CA ASN A 91 -13.84 -20.23 1.66
C ASN A 91 -13.41 -19.10 2.61
N PHE A 92 -14.05 -19.03 3.76
CA PHE A 92 -13.83 -17.98 4.76
C PHE A 92 -12.62 -18.24 5.67
N ILE A 93 -12.04 -19.45 5.64
CA ILE A 93 -10.96 -19.87 6.55
C ILE A 93 -9.57 -19.68 5.93
N VAL A 94 -9.41 -19.96 4.64
CA VAL A 94 -8.14 -19.76 3.90
C VAL A 94 -7.56 -18.34 4.05
N PRO A 95 -8.38 -17.26 4.02
CA PRO A 95 -7.88 -15.89 4.15
C PRO A 95 -7.11 -15.59 5.44
N LEU A 96 -7.38 -16.34 6.52
CA LEU A 96 -6.70 -16.15 7.81
C LEU A 96 -5.21 -16.50 7.74
N THR A 97 -4.82 -17.38 6.81
CA THR A 97 -3.42 -17.78 6.61
C THR A 97 -2.58 -16.68 5.94
N SER A 98 -3.22 -15.79 5.18
CA SER A 98 -2.59 -14.70 4.43
C SER A 98 -2.36 -13.45 5.30
N ILE A 99 -3.06 -13.32 6.42
CA ILE A 99 -3.00 -12.15 7.31
C ILE A 99 -1.61 -11.94 7.92
N PRO A 100 -0.92 -12.96 8.49
CA PRO A 100 0.42 -12.78 9.04
C PRO A 100 1.44 -12.30 8.00
N GLY A 101 1.38 -12.85 6.78
CA GLY A 101 2.27 -12.46 5.67
C GLY A 101 2.05 -11.00 5.25
N ASN A 102 0.78 -10.60 5.08
CA ASN A 102 0.41 -9.23 4.75
C ASN A 102 0.82 -8.23 5.85
N LEU A 103 0.64 -8.59 7.12
CA LEU A 103 1.11 -7.78 8.26
C LEU A 103 2.62 -7.60 8.22
N MET A 104 3.37 -8.68 7.98
CA MET A 104 4.84 -8.60 7.90
C MET A 104 5.28 -7.69 6.74
N GLN A 105 4.60 -7.76 5.60
CA GLN A 105 4.89 -6.90 4.45
C GLN A 105 4.66 -5.42 4.77
N VAL A 106 3.58 -5.11 5.50
CA VAL A 106 3.29 -3.74 5.95
C VAL A 106 4.34 -3.25 6.95
N LEU A 107 4.71 -4.08 7.93
CA LEU A 107 5.69 -3.73 8.97
C LEU A 107 7.07 -3.46 8.37
N ILE A 108 7.57 -4.36 7.52
CA ILE A 108 8.84 -4.16 6.81
C ILE A 108 8.75 -2.91 5.92
N GLY A 109 7.63 -2.75 5.21
CA GLY A 109 7.36 -1.59 4.38
C GLY A 109 7.42 -0.28 5.17
N LEU A 110 6.86 -0.24 6.39
CA LEU A 110 6.87 0.91 7.27
C LEU A 110 8.29 1.25 7.77
N ILE A 111 9.01 0.24 8.27
CA ILE A 111 10.37 0.40 8.81
C ILE A 111 11.32 0.94 7.73
N ILE A 112 11.19 0.48 6.50
CA ILE A 112 12.05 0.88 5.38
C ILE A 112 11.57 2.21 4.77
N ALA A 113 10.26 2.39 4.56
CA ALA A 113 9.75 3.54 3.81
C ALA A 113 9.89 4.86 4.56
N LEU A 114 9.71 4.88 5.88
CA LEU A 114 9.78 6.11 6.67
C LEU A 114 11.17 6.79 6.61
N PRO A 115 12.29 6.11 6.92
CA PRO A 115 13.62 6.73 6.84
C PRO A 115 13.98 7.11 5.41
N ILE A 116 13.70 6.23 4.43
CA ILE A 116 14.00 6.50 3.02
C ILE A 116 13.21 7.71 2.51
N SER A 117 11.92 7.80 2.84
CA SER A 117 11.09 8.95 2.43
C SER A 117 11.62 10.26 3.03
N LYS A 118 12.08 10.24 4.29
CA LYS A 118 12.68 11.40 4.93
C LYS A 118 13.97 11.87 4.23
N VAL A 119 14.84 10.92 3.85
CA VAL A 119 16.08 11.22 3.11
C VAL A 119 15.76 11.72 1.71
N LEU A 120 14.92 11.03 0.94
CA LEU A 120 14.56 11.43 -0.42
C LEU A 120 13.96 12.84 -0.47
N LYS A 121 13.07 13.17 0.47
CA LYS A 121 12.47 14.52 0.51
C LYS A 121 13.48 15.62 0.82
N LYS A 122 14.60 15.31 1.48
CA LYS A 122 15.68 16.27 1.71
C LYS A 122 16.53 16.51 0.46
N CYS A 123 16.60 15.52 -0.44
CA CYS A 123 17.36 15.61 -1.70
C CYS A 123 16.54 16.17 -2.87
N ILE A 124 15.21 16.03 -2.84
CA ILE A 124 14.30 16.47 -3.91
C ILE A 124 13.80 17.92 -3.68
N LYS A 125 13.98 18.47 -2.48
CA LYS A 125 13.81 19.89 -2.18
C LYS A 125 15.06 20.66 -2.55
#